data_AF-A0A1M6LTL1-F1
#
_entry.id   AF-A0A1M6LTL1-F1
#
_cell.length_a   1.000
_cell.length_b   1.000
_cell.length_c   1.000
_cell.angle_alpha   90.00
_cell.angle_beta   90.00
_cell.angle_gamma   90.00
#
_symmetry.space_group_name_H-M   'P 1'
#
loop_
_entity.id
_entity.type
_entity.pdbx_description
1 polymer ?
#
loop_
_entity_poly.entity_id
_entity_poly.type
_entity_poly.pdbx_seq_one_letter_code
_entity_poly.pdbx_strand_id
1 'polypeptide(L)' 'MANTKYDGKHLSTTQRIKIEKGLLDGESLASIARKITKHPSTVAKEIKKYRYFPERESLARKLPCLLKKNCQLRFLCD' A
#
# COMPACT_ATOMS: atom_id res chain seq x y z
N MET A 1 18.73 -10.79 16.68
CA MET A 1 18.04 -10.82 15.37
C MET A 1 18.63 -11.97 14.57
N ALA A 2 17.83 -12.96 14.18
CA ALA A 2 18.35 -14.14 13.49
C ALA A 2 18.94 -13.73 12.13
N ASN A 3 20.24 -14.02 11.95
CA ASN A 3 21.00 -13.66 10.75
C ASN A 3 20.69 -14.69 9.65
N THR A 4 19.48 -14.64 9.11
CA THR A 4 19.04 -15.51 8.02
C THR A 4 19.71 -15.04 6.73
N LYS A 5 20.70 -15.79 6.26
CA LYS A 5 21.39 -15.55 4.99
C LYS A 5 20.40 -15.80 3.85
N TYR A 6 19.90 -14.72 3.23
CA TYR A 6 19.03 -14.81 2.05
C TYR A 6 19.87 -14.95 0.78
N ASP A 7 19.42 -15.76 -0.17
CA ASP A 7 20.24 -16.25 -1.30
C ASP A 7 20.59 -15.20 -2.36
N GLY A 8 20.22 -13.92 -2.16
CA GLY A 8 20.42 -12.82 -3.13
C GLY A 8 19.65 -12.96 -4.45
N LYS A 9 19.05 -14.14 -4.73
CA LYS A 9 18.29 -14.41 -5.95
C LYS A 9 16.98 -13.62 -6.01
N HIS A 10 16.62 -13.21 -7.23
CA HIS A 10 15.33 -12.58 -7.53
C HIS A 10 14.14 -13.48 -7.17
N LEU A 11 12.97 -12.85 -6.99
CA LEU A 11 11.70 -13.55 -6.80
C LEU A 11 11.33 -14.36 -8.06
N SER A 12 10.97 -15.62 -7.85
CA SER A 12 10.34 -16.45 -8.88
C SER A 12 8.85 -16.11 -9.04
N THR A 13 8.25 -16.49 -10.17
CA THR A 13 6.80 -16.32 -10.41
C THR A 13 5.96 -17.01 -9.34
N THR A 14 6.35 -18.21 -8.92
CA THR A 14 5.67 -18.94 -7.83
C THR A 14 5.72 -18.19 -6.50
N GLN A 15 6.83 -17.52 -6.19
CA GLN A 15 6.93 -16.70 -4.98
C GLN A 15 6.04 -15.45 -5.07
N ARG A 16 5.88 -14.85 -6.25
CA ARG A 16 4.95 -13.73 -6.45
C ARG A 16 3.51 -14.14 -6.22
N ILE A 17 3.09 -15.29 -6.76
CA ILE A 17 1.74 -15.85 -6.54
C ILE A 17 1.50 -16.10 -5.04
N LYS A 18 2.51 -16.61 -4.32
CA LYS A 18 2.43 -16.80 -2.86
C LYS A 18 2.30 -15.47 -2.09
N ILE A 19 2.94 -14.39 -2.56
CA ILE A 19 2.79 -13.05 -1.97
C ILE A 19 1.37 -12.54 -2.18
N GLU A 20 0.85 -12.64 -3.41
CA GLU A 20 -0.50 -12.20 -3.74
C GLU A 20 -1.56 -12.94 -2.92
N LYS A 21 -1.48 -14.28 -2.87
CA LYS A 21 -2.39 -15.10 -2.07
C LYS A 21 -2.31 -14.74 -0.58
N GLY A 22 -1.11 -14.60 -0.02
CA GLY A 22 -0.93 -14.22 1.37
C GLY A 22 -1.50 -12.84 1.71
N LEU A 23 -1.50 -11.90 0.76
CA LEU A 23 -2.15 -10.60 0.93
C LEU A 23 -3.68 -10.71 0.93
N LEU A 24 -4.25 -11.54 0.05
CA LEU A 24 -5.69 -11.81 0.03
C LEU A 24 -6.15 -12.50 1.32
N ASP A 25 -5.33 -13.39 1.86
CA ASP A 25 -5.58 -14.11 3.12
C ASP A 25 -5.36 -13.21 4.37
N GLY A 26 -4.95 -11.95 4.20
CA GLY A 26 -4.73 -11.00 5.30
C GLY A 26 -3.48 -11.27 6.14
N GLU A 27 -2.52 -12.02 5.61
CA GLU A 27 -1.30 -12.36 6.34
C GLU A 27 -0.34 -11.17 6.49
N SER A 28 0.40 -11.15 7.59
CA SER A 28 1.46 -10.15 7.77
C SER A 28 2.63 -10.38 6.80
N LEU A 29 3.31 -9.30 6.41
CA LEU A 29 4.48 -9.35 5.52
C LEU A 29 5.57 -10.29 6.04
N ALA A 30 5.75 -10.36 7.37
CA ALA A 30 6.69 -11.27 8.00
C ALA A 30 6.28 -12.76 7.89
N SER A 31 4.98 -13.06 7.94
CA SER A 31 4.47 -14.42 7.69
C SER A 31 4.77 -14.84 6.25
N ILE A 32 4.38 -14.00 5.29
CA ILE A 32 4.58 -14.24 3.86
C ILE A 32 6.07 -14.43 3.54
N ALA A 33 6.91 -13.54 4.07
CA ALA A 33 8.37 -13.59 3.91
C ALA A 33 8.99 -14.91 4.40
N ARG A 34 8.54 -15.41 5.57
CA ARG A 34 8.97 -16.70 6.12
C ARG A 34 8.58 -17.86 5.19
N LYS A 35 7.36 -17.85 4.63
CA LYS A 35 6.88 -18.89 3.71
C LYS A 35 7.65 -18.97 2.39
N ILE A 36 8.15 -17.84 1.90
CA ILE A 36 8.91 -17.77 0.64
C ILE A 36 10.43 -17.73 0.86
N THR A 37 10.89 -17.84 2.11
CA THR A 37 12.30 -17.75 2.53
C THR A 37 13.01 -16.50 1.98
N LYS A 38 12.34 -15.34 2.04
CA LYS A 38 12.92 -14.03 1.66
C LYS A 38 12.81 -13.04 2.80
N HIS A 39 13.55 -11.95 2.71
CA HIS A 39 13.48 -10.88 3.69
C HIS A 39 12.14 -10.13 3.53
N PRO A 40 11.49 -9.69 4.62
CA PRO A 40 10.23 -8.93 4.56
C PRO A 40 10.33 -7.65 3.71
N SER A 41 11.50 -7.01 3.66
CA SER A 41 11.69 -5.85 2.78
C SER A 41 11.63 -6.19 1.29
N THR A 42 11.98 -7.42 0.88
CA THR A 42 11.83 -7.88 -0.50
C THR A 42 10.35 -7.99 -0.87
N VAL A 43 9.55 -8.57 0.02
CA VAL A 43 8.09 -8.65 -0.14
C VAL A 43 7.49 -7.24 -0.22
N ALA A 44 7.87 -6.34 0.70
CA ALA A 44 7.38 -4.96 0.69
C ALA A 44 7.74 -4.20 -0.59
N LYS A 45 8.95 -4.38 -1.12
CA LYS A 45 9.39 -3.79 -2.39
C LYS A 45 8.57 -4.32 -3.58
N GLU A 46 8.29 -5.61 -3.60
CA GLU A 46 7.47 -6.23 -4.64
C GLU A 46 6.06 -5.64 -4.64
N ILE A 47 5.43 -5.57 -3.47
CA ILE A 47 4.09 -4.99 -3.31
C ILE A 47 4.09 -3.52 -3.75
N LYS A 48 5.08 -2.73 -3.29
CA LYS A 48 5.18 -1.32 -3.67
C LYS A 48 5.36 -1.11 -5.17
N LYS A 49 6.03 -2.04 -5.86
CA LYS A 49 6.28 -1.98 -7.30
C LYS A 49 5.03 -2.30 -8.13
N TYR A 50 4.24 -3.28 -7.70
CA TYR A 50 3.08 -3.78 -8.46
C TYR A 50 1.71 -3.35 -7.91
N ARG A 51 1.68 -2.51 -6.88
CA ARG A 51 0.42 -1.95 -6.37
C ARG A 51 -0.28 -1.12 -7.45
N TYR A 52 -1.60 -1.31 -7.52
CA TYR A 52 -2.48 -0.47 -8.32
C TYR A 52 -2.87 0.78 -7.52
N PHE A 53 -2.83 1.94 -8.17
CA PHE A 53 -3.42 3.16 -7.64
C PHE A 53 -4.71 3.42 -8.41
N PRO A 54 -5.88 3.28 -7.77
CA PRO A 54 -7.12 3.70 -8.41
C PRO A 54 -7.03 5.19 -8.73
N GLU A 55 -7.52 5.55 -9.92
CA GLU A 55 -7.69 6.95 -10.27
C GLU A 55 -8.61 7.58 -9.21
N ARG A 56 -8.11 8.60 -8.54
CA ARG A 56 -8.95 9.36 -7.61
C ARG A 56 -9.86 10.19 -8.49
N GLU A 57 -11.17 10.10 -8.27
CA GLU A 57 -12.09 11.09 -8.81
C GLU A 57 -11.50 12.48 -8.52
N SER A 58 -11.35 13.28 -9.58
CA SER A 58 -10.78 14.60 -9.42
C SER A 58 -11.59 15.34 -8.36
N LEU A 59 -10.90 15.90 -7.37
CA LEU A 59 -11.48 16.84 -6.40
C LEU A 59 -11.89 18.16 -7.09
N ALA A 60 -12.28 18.12 -8.36
CA ALA A 60 -12.72 19.26 -9.15
C ALA A 60 -13.85 20.01 -8.44
N ARG A 61 -14.64 19.30 -7.63
CA ARG A 61 -15.55 19.93 -6.67
C ARG A 61 -14.82 20.16 -5.34
N LYS A 62 -14.43 21.41 -5.09
CA LYS A 62 -14.14 21.87 -3.72
C LYS A 62 -15.34 21.50 -2.86
N LEU A 63 -15.10 20.79 -1.76
CA LEU A 63 -16.16 20.54 -0.79
C LEU A 63 -16.68 21.89 -0.29
N PRO A 64 -18.01 22.10 -0.24
CA PRO A 64 -18.56 23.35 0.25
C PRO A 64 -18.16 23.56 1.72
N CYS A 65 -17.87 24.81 2.11
CA CYS A 65 -17.57 25.14 3.49
C CYS A 65 -18.73 24.72 4.40
N LEU A 66 -18.43 23.90 5.42
CA LEU A 66 -19.43 23.36 6.35
C LEU A 66 -20.23 24.46 7.06
N LEU A 67 -19.56 25.56 7.41
CA LEU A 67 -20.14 26.70 8.11
C LEU A 67 -20.64 27.80 7.18
N LYS A 68 -20.69 27.59 5.85
CA LYS A 68 -21.08 28.63 4.89
C LYS A 68 -22.38 29.36 5.26
N LYS A 69 -23.36 28.64 5.83
CA LYS A 69 -24.65 29.21 6.25
C LYS A 69 -24.55 30.17 7.44
N ASN A 70 -23.61 29.93 8.36
CA ASN A 70 -23.48 30.66 9.63
C ASN A 70 -22.20 31.53 9.68
N CYS A 71 -21.41 31.55 8.60
CA CYS A 71 -20.16 32.29 8.52
C CYS A 71 -20.45 33.79 8.35
N GLN A 72 -19.94 34.62 9.26
CA GLN A 72 -20.06 36.08 9.17
C GLN A 72 -18.88 36.74 8.44
N LEU A 73 -17.82 35.97 8.16
CA LEU A 73 -16.65 36.45 7.43
C LEU A 73 -16.98 36.59 5.94
N ARG A 74 -16.86 37.82 5.43
CA ARG A 74 -17.05 38.14 4.00
C ARG A 74 -15.77 37.83 3.23
N PHE A 75 -15.90 37.40 1.97
CA PHE A 75 -14.79 37.12 1.04
C PHE A 75 -13.84 35.97 1.41
N LEU A 76 -14.19 35.13 2.40
CA LEU A 76 -13.37 33.97 2.78
C LEU A 76 -13.59 32.75 1.85
N CYS A 77 -14.79 32.63 1.27
CA CYS A 77 -15.21 31.45 0.50
C CYS A 77 -15.50 31.76 -0.97
N ASP A 78 -15.18 32.98 -1.44
CA ASP A 78 -15.03 33.30 -2.87
C ASP A 78 -13.69 32.75 -3.37
#